data_AF-A0A931EJW7-F1
#
_entry.id   AF-A0A931EJW7-F1
#
_cell.length_a   1.000
_cell.length_b   1.000
_cell.length_c   1.000
_cell.angle_alpha   90.00
_cell.angle_beta   90.00
_cell.angle_gamma   90.00
#
_symmetry.space_group_name_H-M   'P 1'
#
loop_
_entity.id
_entity.type
_entity.pdbx_description
1 polymer ?
#
loop_
_entity_poly.entity_id
_entity_poly.type
_entity_poly.pdbx_seq_one_letter_code
_entity_poly.pdbx_strand_id
1 'polypeptide(L)'
;MRWFGFILLVLLASCYQGSSNSTSSITLSPMQAARGETVNINLTGITLDGAQVFLGGTPIAYQKVATQTLSIVLPSTTPAGPQTVQVQSGSASATATLGVLGNVVPGQLLVTLKPGINPSDAQKQIGALGFTFIQLPQPLDSSSSDPSNPCSGSLGVINVNGVPLGQALAELEQLNVVYKADPQSAGGADAVDYLGAIGAAGAKGRGRSGTGITIAVLDTGVTATSVVGARPGAVVAGDLVNLLPGYNFVDNNTTVTDDFVNPSNQIPLHGTPIAVLAAGAKLGVASQASVLPVKVCDKNGLCLASNVVKGVCYSLSQVPDRSKLVLNLSLGGDTPVDVLEAILSYASSKGTLIAAAGGNQGPDGTVAPLTPKHYPAAYKLPGLVAVAALAQDSASGRWSPASFSSRGANTDYLSIAAPGQDIAIGQYTYQGTSFATPLVAGALAMWREANPSLSPADIQNKLKAAATPLPFSGNEVGAGLLNLSSQP
;
A
#
# COMPACT_ATOMS: atom_id res chain seq x y z
N MET A 1 -0.59 74.76 -31.90
CA MET A 1 -1.64 74.18 -31.03
C MET A 1 -0.96 73.40 -29.91
N ARG A 2 -0.98 73.98 -28.69
CA ARG A 2 -1.52 73.40 -27.42
C ARG A 2 -0.76 72.16 -26.92
N TRP A 3 0.13 72.27 -25.92
CA TRP A 3 -0.05 72.49 -24.46
C TRP A 3 -0.08 71.18 -23.63
N PHE A 4 0.94 71.06 -22.75
CA PHE A 4 0.95 70.62 -21.34
C PHE A 4 0.27 69.33 -20.85
N GLY A 5 1.00 68.61 -19.99
CA GLY A 5 0.44 67.60 -19.09
C GLY A 5 1.46 66.89 -18.17
N PHE A 6 2.05 67.64 -17.22
CA PHE A 6 2.78 67.12 -16.05
C PHE A 6 1.83 66.37 -15.11
N ILE A 7 2.22 65.22 -14.54
CA ILE A 7 1.91 64.86 -13.14
C ILE A 7 3.13 64.20 -12.49
N LEU A 8 3.69 64.93 -11.54
CA LEU A 8 4.64 64.51 -10.52
C LEU A 8 3.82 64.00 -9.32
N LEU A 9 4.10 62.81 -8.81
CA LEU A 9 3.64 62.39 -7.48
C LEU A 9 4.85 61.85 -6.69
N VAL A 10 5.33 62.69 -5.78
CA VAL A 10 6.26 62.34 -4.70
C VAL A 10 5.44 61.66 -3.61
N LEU A 11 5.82 60.48 -3.13
CA LEU A 11 5.45 59.99 -1.80
C LEU A 11 6.51 59.02 -1.25
N LEU A 12 7.30 59.57 -0.34
CA LEU A 12 7.77 59.02 0.95
C LEU A 12 8.33 57.59 1.01
N ALA A 13 9.60 57.56 1.42
CA ALA A 13 10.27 56.40 1.99
C ALA A 13 9.43 55.72 3.08
N SER A 14 9.33 54.40 2.98
CA SER A 14 9.17 53.53 4.13
C SER A 14 10.24 52.45 4.01
N CYS A 15 11.25 52.56 4.88
CA CYS A 15 12.18 51.48 5.14
C CYS A 15 11.37 50.31 5.72
N TYR A 16 10.97 49.37 4.87
CA TYR A 16 10.50 48.08 5.33
C TYR A 16 11.74 47.28 5.71
N GLN A 17 12.15 47.39 6.98
CA GLN A 17 12.97 46.34 7.58
C GLN A 17 12.10 45.10 7.64
N GLY A 18 12.25 44.22 6.65
CA GLY A 18 11.78 42.85 6.79
C GLY A 18 12.52 42.24 7.97
N SER A 19 11.83 42.07 9.09
CA SER A 19 12.28 41.13 10.10
C SER A 19 12.29 39.76 9.44
N SER A 20 13.46 39.26 9.08
CA SER A 20 13.64 37.85 8.81
C SER A 20 13.31 37.11 10.10
N ASN A 21 12.06 36.68 10.26
CA ASN A 21 11.72 35.63 11.22
C ASN A 21 12.52 34.41 10.78
N SER A 22 13.71 34.21 11.34
CA SER A 22 14.48 32.99 11.16
C SER A 22 13.65 31.84 11.72
N THR A 23 13.00 31.10 10.85
CA THR A 23 12.25 29.90 11.18
C THR A 23 13.21 28.87 11.76
N SER A 24 13.03 28.53 13.04
CA SER A 24 13.78 27.46 13.68
C SER A 24 13.43 26.12 13.05
N SER A 25 14.42 25.29 12.72
CA SER A 25 14.21 23.95 12.19
C SER A 25 15.29 22.98 12.67
N ILE A 26 14.99 21.69 12.57
CA ILE A 26 15.98 20.62 12.78
C ILE A 26 15.92 19.61 11.63
N THR A 27 17.08 19.03 11.30
CA THR A 27 17.19 17.88 10.38
C THR A 27 17.92 16.74 11.05
N LEU A 28 17.55 15.51 10.71
CA LEU A 28 18.09 14.29 11.30
C LEU A 28 18.99 13.58 10.30
N SER A 29 20.11 13.05 10.77
CA SER A 29 21.03 12.25 9.97
C SER A 29 21.57 11.08 10.81
N PRO A 30 21.17 9.83 10.54
CA PRO A 30 20.14 9.42 9.57
C PRO A 30 18.70 9.79 10.00
N MET A 31 17.74 9.73 9.05
CA MET A 31 16.30 9.94 9.34
C MET A 31 15.58 8.68 9.85
N GLN A 32 16.26 7.53 9.81
CA GLN A 32 15.84 6.28 10.44
C GLN A 32 17.00 5.68 11.22
N ALA A 33 16.74 4.98 12.33
CA ALA A 33 17.80 4.38 13.15
C ALA A 33 17.30 3.14 13.89
N ALA A 34 18.16 2.13 14.03
CA ALA A 34 17.93 1.01 14.92
C ALA A 34 18.16 1.42 16.39
N ARG A 35 17.60 0.63 17.31
CA ARG A 35 17.88 0.82 18.73
C ARG A 35 19.37 0.62 19.01
N GLY A 36 19.97 1.53 19.77
CA GLY A 36 21.41 1.57 20.03
C GLY A 36 22.22 2.36 19.00
N GLU A 37 21.61 2.84 17.92
CA GLU A 37 22.29 3.67 16.92
C GLU A 37 22.31 5.15 17.29
N THR A 38 23.24 5.86 16.67
CA THR A 38 23.43 7.30 16.86
C THR A 38 22.70 8.09 15.78
N VAL A 39 22.01 9.16 16.19
CA VAL A 39 21.33 10.10 15.29
C VAL A 39 21.85 11.51 15.55
N ASN A 40 22.33 12.16 14.49
CA ASN A 40 22.74 13.55 14.54
C ASN A 40 21.54 14.46 14.22
N ILE A 41 21.40 15.54 14.99
CA ILE A 41 20.35 16.54 14.89
C ILE A 41 21.03 17.87 14.51
N ASN A 42 20.89 18.29 13.27
CA ASN A 42 21.40 19.58 12.80
C ASN A 42 20.35 20.65 13.01
N LEU A 43 20.72 21.72 13.69
CA LEU A 43 19.87 22.82 14.09
C LEU A 43 19.97 23.96 13.09
N THR A 44 18.90 24.71 12.90
CA THR A 44 18.90 26.00 12.22
C THR A 44 18.02 26.95 13.03
N GLY A 45 18.55 28.14 13.37
CA GLY A 45 17.81 29.11 14.18
C GLY A 45 17.51 28.67 15.62
N ILE A 46 18.27 27.72 16.18
CA ILE A 46 18.21 27.27 17.59
C ILE A 46 19.62 27.29 18.18
N THR A 47 19.78 27.87 19.37
CA THR A 47 21.07 27.90 20.08
C THR A 47 21.26 26.63 20.91
N LEU A 48 22.52 26.20 21.05
CA LEU A 48 22.90 25.02 21.83
C LEU A 48 22.94 25.25 23.34
N ASP A 49 22.95 26.50 23.79
CA ASP A 49 22.96 26.82 25.22
C ASP A 49 21.55 26.73 25.79
N GLY A 50 21.39 25.88 26.81
CA GLY A 50 20.09 25.59 27.41
C GLY A 50 19.19 24.68 26.57
N ALA A 51 19.69 24.07 25.49
CA ALA A 51 18.90 23.18 24.64
C ALA A 51 18.48 21.91 25.40
N GLN A 52 17.22 21.53 25.26
CA GLN A 52 16.65 20.26 25.70
C GLN A 52 16.21 19.45 24.49
N VAL A 53 16.49 18.15 24.51
CA VAL A 53 16.09 17.23 23.44
C VAL A 53 15.08 16.25 24.00
N PHE A 54 14.00 16.01 23.25
CA PHE A 54 12.96 15.05 23.59
C PHE A 54 12.81 14.04 22.46
N LEU A 55 12.55 12.78 22.81
CA LEU A 55 12.21 11.70 21.90
C LEU A 55 10.86 11.11 22.34
N GLY A 56 9.84 11.18 21.46
CA GLY A 56 8.49 10.72 21.79
C GLY A 56 7.88 11.45 23.00
N GLY A 57 8.23 12.73 23.19
CA GLY A 57 7.81 13.54 24.34
C GLY A 57 8.60 13.30 25.63
N THR A 58 9.56 12.36 25.64
CA THR A 58 10.38 12.07 26.82
C THR A 58 11.75 12.73 26.69
N PRO A 59 12.28 13.43 27.72
CA PRO A 59 13.62 13.98 27.69
C PRO A 59 14.69 12.92 27.43
N ILE A 60 15.67 13.23 26.57
CA ILE A 60 16.78 12.33 26.24
C ILE A 60 18.13 13.05 26.34
N ALA A 61 19.15 12.32 26.81
CA ALA A 61 20.52 12.82 26.85
C ALA A 61 21.09 12.99 25.43
N TYR A 62 21.90 14.01 25.24
CA TYR A 62 22.54 14.30 23.97
C TYR A 62 24.00 14.75 24.17
N GLN A 63 24.79 14.69 23.10
CA GLN A 63 26.14 15.25 23.03
C GLN A 63 26.18 16.40 22.03
N LYS A 64 26.90 17.47 22.36
CA LYS A 64 27.23 18.54 21.39
C LYS A 64 28.38 18.05 20.51
N VAL A 65 28.14 17.92 19.21
CA VAL A 65 29.13 17.41 18.24
C VAL A 65 29.68 18.50 17.33
N ALA A 66 28.91 19.56 17.08
CA ALA A 66 29.36 20.75 16.35
C ALA A 66 28.57 21.99 16.79
N THR A 67 28.90 23.17 16.24
CA THR A 67 28.28 24.46 16.58
C THR A 67 26.77 24.52 16.37
N GLN A 68 26.23 23.71 15.46
CA GLN A 68 24.78 23.56 15.22
C GLN A 68 24.35 22.09 15.15
N THR A 69 25.09 21.18 15.79
CA THR A 69 24.77 19.74 15.72
C THR A 69 24.79 19.10 17.10
N LEU A 70 23.71 18.38 17.41
CA LEU A 70 23.57 17.49 18.56
C LEU A 70 23.60 16.04 18.11
N SER A 71 23.92 15.12 19.02
CA SER A 71 23.86 13.69 18.77
C SER A 71 23.15 12.96 19.91
N ILE A 72 22.24 12.05 19.56
CA ILE A 72 21.53 11.18 20.51
C ILE A 72 21.79 9.71 20.19
N VAL A 73 21.83 8.85 21.20
CA VAL A 73 21.85 7.40 21.02
C VAL A 73 20.47 6.86 21.32
N LEU A 74 19.88 6.07 20.41
CA LEU A 74 18.53 5.55 20.57
C LEU A 74 18.46 4.52 21.69
N PRO A 75 17.62 4.71 22.72
CA PRO A 75 17.42 3.72 23.77
C PRO A 75 16.92 2.37 23.24
N SER A 76 17.31 1.29 23.92
CA SER A 76 16.82 -0.07 23.62
C SER A 76 15.32 -0.25 23.88
N THR A 77 14.70 0.68 24.62
CA THR A 77 13.28 0.68 24.96
C THR A 77 12.42 1.53 24.04
N THR A 78 13.01 2.23 23.07
CA THR A 78 12.25 3.13 22.18
C THR A 78 11.26 2.32 21.33
N PRO A 79 9.97 2.70 21.31
CA PRO A 79 8.99 2.06 20.45
C PRO A 79 9.39 2.18 18.98
N ALA A 80 9.18 1.12 18.22
CA ALA A 80 9.39 1.17 16.77
C ALA A 80 8.35 2.08 16.11
N GLY A 81 8.66 2.59 14.92
CA GLY A 81 7.82 3.53 14.20
C GLY A 81 8.25 5.00 14.40
N PRO A 82 7.43 5.95 13.94
CA PRO A 82 7.77 7.37 13.97
C PRO A 82 7.85 7.87 15.41
N GLN A 83 8.97 8.49 15.76
CA GLN A 83 9.18 9.16 17.03
C GLN A 83 9.47 10.63 16.77
N THR A 84 8.74 11.51 17.45
CA THR A 84 9.02 12.95 17.40
C THR A 84 10.33 13.24 18.13
N VAL A 85 11.32 13.77 17.43
CA VAL A 85 12.49 14.42 18.00
C VAL A 85 12.16 15.90 18.12
N GLN A 86 12.27 16.45 19.32
CA GLN A 86 12.07 17.88 19.56
C GLN A 86 13.33 18.47 20.18
N VAL A 87 13.74 19.65 19.69
CA VAL A 87 14.78 20.46 20.33
C VAL A 87 14.16 21.79 20.74
N GLN A 88 14.31 22.14 22.01
CA GLN A 88 13.82 23.41 22.57
C GLN A 88 14.97 24.16 23.24
N SER A 89 15.09 25.46 22.95
CA SER A 89 16.02 26.37 23.62
C SER A 89 15.38 27.75 23.77
N GLY A 90 15.14 28.19 25.00
CA GLY A 90 14.40 29.43 25.27
C GLY A 90 12.99 29.40 24.64
N SER A 91 12.67 30.39 23.81
CA SER A 91 11.43 30.47 23.04
C SER A 91 11.47 29.74 21.70
N ALA A 92 12.65 29.27 21.27
CA ALA A 92 12.82 28.54 20.02
C ALA A 92 12.56 27.04 20.21
N SER A 93 11.79 26.45 19.31
CA SER A 93 11.47 25.02 19.33
C SER A 93 11.34 24.52 17.89
N ALA A 94 11.87 23.35 17.61
CA ALA A 94 11.65 22.66 16.35
C ALA A 94 11.56 21.16 16.55
N THR A 95 10.85 20.51 15.64
CA THR A 95 10.61 19.07 15.65
C THR A 95 11.00 18.45 14.31
N ALA A 96 11.36 17.17 14.37
CA ALA A 96 11.50 16.29 13.22
C ALA A 96 10.99 14.91 13.60
N THR A 97 10.67 14.08 12.61
CA THR A 97 10.25 12.70 12.84
C THR A 97 11.42 11.77 12.55
N LEU A 98 11.77 10.95 13.52
CA LEU A 98 12.74 9.86 13.38
C LEU A 98 12.01 8.53 13.20
N GLY A 99 12.36 7.76 12.16
CA GLY A 99 11.89 6.39 12.03
C GLY A 99 12.70 5.44 12.91
N VAL A 100 12.10 4.88 13.96
CA VAL A 100 12.76 3.86 14.78
C VAL A 100 12.49 2.49 14.19
N LEU A 101 13.56 1.78 13.80
CA LEU A 101 13.44 0.50 13.14
C LEU A 101 12.83 -0.56 14.09
N GLY A 102 12.00 -1.43 13.51
CA GLY A 102 11.37 -2.56 14.20
C GLY A 102 12.33 -3.72 14.42
N ASN A 103 11.83 -4.95 14.31
CA ASN A 103 12.67 -6.14 14.34
C ASN A 103 13.43 -6.26 13.02
N VAL A 104 14.74 -6.02 13.08
CA VAL A 104 15.67 -6.10 11.95
C VAL A 104 16.77 -7.09 12.28
N VAL A 105 17.36 -7.74 11.27
CA VAL A 105 18.60 -8.50 11.46
C VAL A 105 19.77 -7.50 11.39
N PRO A 106 20.50 -7.27 12.50
CA PRO A 106 21.58 -6.29 12.49
C PRO A 106 22.62 -6.64 11.42
N GLY A 107 23.03 -5.63 10.64
CA GLY A 107 24.11 -5.79 9.67
C GLY A 107 23.69 -6.29 8.28
N GLN A 108 22.40 -6.48 7.97
CA GLN A 108 21.96 -7.07 6.69
C GLN A 108 20.87 -6.24 5.98
N LEU A 109 20.93 -6.17 4.64
CA LEU A 109 19.94 -5.50 3.78
C LEU A 109 19.61 -6.32 2.53
N LEU A 110 18.41 -6.16 1.98
CA LEU A 110 17.93 -6.88 0.79
C LEU A 110 17.98 -5.97 -0.45
N VAL A 111 18.53 -6.46 -1.57
CA VAL A 111 18.68 -5.70 -2.83
C VAL A 111 18.18 -6.48 -4.04
N THR A 112 17.58 -5.78 -5.02
CA THR A 112 17.15 -6.35 -6.31
C THR A 112 18.11 -5.96 -7.43
N LEU A 113 18.43 -6.91 -8.31
CA LEU A 113 19.16 -6.70 -9.55
C LEU A 113 18.19 -6.74 -10.73
N LYS A 114 18.36 -5.77 -11.63
CA LYS A 114 17.65 -5.75 -12.92
C LYS A 114 18.01 -6.98 -13.76
N PRO A 115 17.09 -7.46 -14.63
CA PRO A 115 17.40 -8.48 -15.62
C PRO A 115 18.68 -8.17 -16.42
N GLY A 116 19.47 -9.21 -16.71
CA GLY A 116 20.69 -9.09 -17.51
C GLY A 116 21.90 -8.46 -16.81
N ILE A 117 21.76 -8.01 -15.55
CA ILE A 117 22.92 -7.60 -14.75
C ILE A 117 23.69 -8.85 -14.34
N ASN A 118 24.95 -8.93 -14.77
CA ASN A 118 25.84 -10.01 -14.37
C ASN A 118 26.09 -9.93 -12.84
N PRO A 119 25.94 -11.03 -12.09
CA PRO A 119 26.25 -11.08 -10.66
C PRO A 119 27.63 -10.53 -10.29
N SER A 120 28.65 -10.71 -11.15
CA SER A 120 29.99 -10.15 -10.90
C SER A 120 30.03 -8.62 -11.01
N ASP A 121 29.23 -8.05 -11.90
CA ASP A 121 29.16 -6.60 -12.10
C ASP A 121 28.33 -5.95 -10.99
N ALA A 122 27.25 -6.61 -10.58
CA ALA A 122 26.50 -6.22 -9.38
C ALA A 122 27.37 -6.25 -8.12
N GLN A 123 28.19 -7.31 -7.96
CA GLN A 123 29.11 -7.42 -6.83
C GLN A 123 30.17 -6.31 -6.86
N LYS A 124 30.66 -5.91 -8.04
CA LYS A 124 31.56 -4.75 -8.18
C LYS A 124 30.88 -3.43 -7.82
N GLN A 125 29.64 -3.21 -8.28
CA GLN A 125 28.90 -1.97 -8.01
C GLN A 125 28.52 -1.83 -6.54
N ILE A 126 28.00 -2.90 -5.93
CA ILE A 126 27.71 -2.95 -4.49
C ILE A 126 29.00 -2.82 -3.67
N GLY A 127 30.09 -3.44 -4.13
CA GLY A 127 31.42 -3.27 -3.55
C GLY A 127 31.94 -1.83 -3.62
N ALA A 128 31.67 -1.10 -4.70
CA ALA A 128 32.02 0.31 -4.85
C ALA A 128 31.26 1.23 -3.88
N LEU A 129 30.10 0.78 -3.38
CA LEU A 129 29.33 1.45 -2.32
C LEU A 129 29.76 1.01 -0.91
N GLY A 130 30.78 0.14 -0.79
CA GLY A 130 31.29 -0.34 0.51
C GLY A 130 30.52 -1.53 1.10
N PHE A 131 29.59 -2.13 0.35
CA PHE A 131 28.78 -3.26 0.81
C PHE A 131 29.25 -4.59 0.18
N THR A 132 28.86 -5.73 0.76
CA THR A 132 29.20 -7.07 0.21
C THR A 132 27.98 -7.99 0.21
N PHE A 133 27.85 -8.92 -0.73
CA PHE A 133 26.75 -9.89 -0.69
C PHE A 133 26.99 -10.99 0.35
N ILE A 134 26.02 -11.19 1.25
CA ILE A 134 25.92 -12.34 2.15
C ILE A 134 25.24 -13.51 1.43
N GLN A 135 24.20 -13.19 0.66
CA GLN A 135 23.53 -14.13 -0.22
C GLN A 135 23.53 -13.56 -1.63
N LEU A 136 24.16 -14.30 -2.55
CA LEU A 136 24.20 -13.89 -3.95
C LEU A 136 22.79 -13.82 -4.55
N PRO A 137 22.56 -12.88 -5.48
CA PRO A 137 21.26 -12.68 -6.11
C PRO A 137 20.64 -13.98 -6.63
N GLN A 138 19.46 -14.32 -6.11
CA GLN A 138 18.67 -15.46 -6.56
C GLN A 138 17.64 -15.02 -7.61
N PRO A 139 17.48 -15.74 -8.73
CA PRO A 139 16.50 -15.38 -9.75
C PRO A 139 15.08 -15.22 -9.18
N LEU A 140 14.39 -14.15 -9.56
CA LEU A 140 12.99 -13.90 -9.16
C LEU A 140 12.02 -14.81 -9.92
N ASP A 141 12.35 -15.13 -11.18
CA ASP A 141 11.69 -16.11 -12.05
C ASP A 141 12.70 -16.60 -13.12
N SER A 142 12.90 -17.91 -13.25
CA SER A 142 13.79 -18.53 -14.25
C SER A 142 13.05 -19.05 -15.49
N SER A 143 11.71 -18.94 -15.53
CA SER A 143 10.87 -19.62 -16.51
C SER A 143 10.60 -18.83 -17.80
N SER A 144 10.91 -17.53 -17.82
CA SER A 144 10.59 -16.62 -18.92
C SER A 144 11.81 -16.23 -19.74
N SER A 145 11.81 -16.54 -21.04
CA SER A 145 12.81 -16.08 -22.02
C SER A 145 12.57 -14.67 -22.57
N ASP A 146 11.48 -14.00 -22.16
CA ASP A 146 11.16 -12.62 -22.56
C ASP A 146 12.16 -11.62 -21.93
N PRO A 147 13.03 -10.96 -22.71
CA PRO A 147 14.04 -10.04 -22.18
C PRO A 147 13.42 -8.74 -21.63
N SER A 148 12.15 -8.45 -21.93
CA SER A 148 11.43 -7.34 -21.33
C SER A 148 10.72 -7.71 -20.03
N ASN A 149 10.88 -8.96 -19.53
CA ASN A 149 10.27 -9.40 -18.28
C ASN A 149 11.09 -8.89 -17.08
N PRO A 150 10.62 -7.89 -16.31
CA PRO A 150 11.31 -7.42 -15.13
C PRO A 150 11.47 -8.50 -14.03
N CYS A 151 10.67 -9.57 -14.09
CA CYS A 151 10.78 -10.72 -13.18
C CYS A 151 11.94 -11.66 -13.51
N SER A 152 12.63 -11.50 -14.64
CA SER A 152 13.85 -12.26 -14.98
C SER A 152 15.12 -11.75 -14.27
N GLY A 153 14.97 -10.80 -13.33
CA GLY A 153 16.04 -10.27 -12.48
C GLY A 153 16.40 -11.20 -11.31
N SER A 154 17.15 -10.69 -10.32
CA SER A 154 17.57 -11.49 -9.15
C SER A 154 17.55 -10.69 -7.85
N LEU A 155 17.43 -11.35 -6.70
CA LEU A 155 17.36 -10.73 -5.38
C LEU A 155 18.50 -11.22 -4.48
N GLY A 156 19.34 -10.33 -3.97
CA GLY A 156 20.45 -10.67 -3.08
C GLY A 156 20.33 -10.01 -1.71
N VAL A 157 21.10 -10.53 -0.75
CA VAL A 157 21.25 -9.95 0.59
C VAL A 157 22.66 -9.40 0.73
N ILE A 158 22.80 -8.16 1.15
CA ILE A 158 24.08 -7.49 1.37
C ILE A 158 24.36 -7.30 2.87
N ASN A 159 25.63 -7.37 3.24
CA ASN A 159 26.22 -6.98 4.51
C ASN A 159 26.51 -5.49 4.46
N VAL A 160 26.11 -4.78 5.51
CA VAL A 160 26.41 -3.35 5.67
C VAL A 160 27.74 -3.08 6.38
N ASN A 161 28.56 -4.12 6.61
CA ASN A 161 29.97 -4.03 7.05
C ASN A 161 30.21 -3.13 8.28
N GLY A 162 29.30 -3.14 9.25
CA GLY A 162 29.40 -2.34 10.47
C GLY A 162 29.01 -0.87 10.32
N VAL A 163 28.55 -0.44 9.13
CA VAL A 163 27.82 0.82 8.96
C VAL A 163 26.51 0.71 9.75
N PRO A 164 26.15 1.71 10.57
CA PRO A 164 24.86 1.74 11.25
C PRO A 164 23.73 1.51 10.25
N LEU A 165 22.78 0.65 10.58
CA LEU A 165 21.70 0.25 9.69
C LEU A 165 20.90 1.46 9.23
N GLY A 166 20.64 2.44 10.11
CA GLY A 166 20.00 3.70 9.74
C GLY A 166 20.78 4.53 8.71
N GLN A 167 22.11 4.49 8.75
CA GLN A 167 22.96 5.18 7.78
C GLN A 167 23.06 4.41 6.46
N ALA A 168 23.27 3.09 6.52
CA ALA A 168 23.25 2.23 5.34
C ALA A 168 21.89 2.30 4.64
N LEU A 169 20.81 2.36 5.42
CA LEU A 169 19.48 2.66 4.93
C LEU A 169 19.43 4.06 4.34
N ALA A 170 19.84 5.15 4.99
CA ALA A 170 19.83 6.49 4.37
C ALA A 170 20.60 6.56 3.02
N GLU A 171 21.68 5.78 2.89
CA GLU A 171 22.46 5.65 1.65
C GLU A 171 21.77 4.77 0.58
N LEU A 172 20.91 3.82 1.00
CA LEU A 172 20.15 2.91 0.13
C LEU A 172 18.65 3.27 -0.01
N GLU A 173 18.12 4.16 0.82
CA GLU A 173 16.73 4.64 0.94
C GLU A 173 16.37 5.65 -0.14
N GLN A 174 17.32 5.92 -1.04
CA GLN A 174 16.94 6.28 -2.39
C GLN A 174 16.16 5.16 -3.11
N LEU A 175 15.99 3.94 -2.55
CA LEU A 175 15.50 2.75 -3.28
C LEU A 175 14.64 1.68 -2.53
N ASN A 176 14.02 1.85 -1.35
CA ASN A 176 13.06 0.83 -0.85
C ASN A 176 11.96 1.30 0.14
N VAL A 177 10.78 0.69 0.07
CA VAL A 177 9.50 1.12 0.72
C VAL A 177 8.79 -0.05 1.42
N VAL A 178 8.02 0.23 2.48
CA VAL A 178 7.17 -0.75 3.19
C VAL A 178 5.67 -0.45 2.96
N TYR A 179 4.87 -1.48 2.66
CA TYR A 179 3.41 -1.40 2.58
C TYR A 179 2.74 -2.04 3.79
N LYS A 180 1.45 -1.74 4.00
CA LYS A 180 0.62 -2.32 5.06
C LYS A 180 -0.69 -2.87 4.51
N ALA A 181 -1.12 -4.01 5.05
CA ALA A 181 -2.51 -4.43 5.04
C ALA A 181 -3.21 -3.71 6.21
N ASP A 182 -4.29 -2.99 5.94
CA ASP A 182 -4.97 -2.14 6.93
C ASP A 182 -6.38 -2.66 7.22
N PRO A 183 -6.56 -3.49 8.26
CA PRO A 183 -7.89 -3.84 8.73
C PRO A 183 -8.40 -2.87 9.79
N GLN A 184 -9.67 -2.48 9.66
CA GLN A 184 -10.50 -2.22 10.83
C GLN A 184 -11.57 -3.33 10.88
N SER A 185 -11.55 -4.14 11.94
CA SER A 185 -12.64 -5.09 12.24
C SER A 185 -13.41 -4.54 13.43
N ALA A 186 -14.59 -3.98 13.20
CA ALA A 186 -15.52 -3.61 14.26
C ALA A 186 -16.57 -4.72 14.41
N GLY A 187 -16.82 -5.17 15.65
CA GLY A 187 -18.02 -5.93 15.94
C GLY A 187 -19.22 -4.99 15.80
N GLY A 188 -20.02 -5.15 14.75
CA GLY A 188 -21.18 -4.32 14.46
C GLY A 188 -22.36 -5.16 13.97
N ALA A 189 -23.57 -4.78 14.36
CA ALA A 189 -24.83 -5.49 14.05
C ALA A 189 -25.44 -5.10 12.69
N ASP A 190 -24.86 -4.11 12.01
CA ASP A 190 -25.33 -3.62 10.71
C ASP A 190 -24.48 -4.27 9.61
N ALA A 191 -25.12 -4.98 8.68
CA ALA A 191 -24.48 -5.65 7.55
C ALA A 191 -25.10 -5.16 6.25
N VAL A 192 -24.27 -4.71 5.31
CA VAL A 192 -24.75 -4.28 3.98
C VAL A 192 -24.89 -5.47 3.03
N ASP A 193 -25.94 -5.48 2.20
CA ASP A 193 -26.05 -6.40 1.06
C ASP A 193 -25.15 -5.94 -0.10
N TYR A 194 -23.85 -6.18 0.04
CA TYR A 194 -22.85 -5.73 -0.93
C TYR A 194 -23.01 -6.40 -2.30
N LEU A 195 -23.42 -7.67 -2.38
CA LEU A 195 -23.62 -8.38 -3.65
C LEU A 195 -24.86 -7.85 -4.40
N GLY A 196 -25.94 -7.57 -3.67
CA GLY A 196 -27.13 -6.93 -4.22
C GLY A 196 -26.83 -5.51 -4.70
N ALA A 197 -26.09 -4.72 -3.91
CA ALA A 197 -25.73 -3.35 -4.23
C ALA A 197 -24.96 -3.21 -5.54
N ILE A 198 -24.03 -4.14 -5.82
CA ILE A 198 -23.25 -4.13 -7.07
C ILE A 198 -23.92 -4.94 -8.18
N GLY A 199 -25.11 -5.52 -7.97
CA GLY A 199 -25.81 -6.29 -9.00
C GLY A 199 -25.14 -7.60 -9.41
N ALA A 200 -24.34 -8.22 -8.53
CA ALA A 200 -23.56 -9.43 -8.86
C ALA A 200 -24.43 -10.61 -9.32
N ALA A 201 -25.64 -10.75 -8.75
CA ALA A 201 -26.59 -11.79 -9.15
C ALA A 201 -27.04 -11.65 -10.61
N GLY A 202 -27.14 -10.41 -11.13
CA GLY A 202 -27.48 -10.15 -12.53
C GLY A 202 -26.41 -10.70 -13.48
N ALA A 203 -25.14 -10.43 -13.21
CA ALA A 203 -24.02 -10.97 -13.98
C ALA A 203 -23.96 -12.51 -13.91
N LYS A 204 -24.13 -13.09 -12.72
CA LYS A 204 -24.21 -14.55 -12.55
C LYS A 204 -25.37 -15.17 -13.34
N GLY A 205 -26.55 -14.53 -13.34
CA GLY A 205 -27.70 -14.95 -14.13
C GLY A 205 -27.47 -14.89 -15.65
N ARG A 206 -26.54 -14.04 -16.11
CA ARG A 206 -26.05 -14.01 -17.51
C ARG A 206 -24.91 -14.98 -17.79
N GLY A 207 -24.59 -15.88 -16.84
CA GLY A 207 -23.50 -16.86 -16.98
C GLY A 207 -22.11 -16.25 -16.81
N ARG A 208 -21.99 -15.13 -16.07
CA ARG A 208 -20.71 -14.52 -15.70
C ARG A 208 -20.42 -14.79 -14.24
N SER A 209 -19.42 -15.63 -13.97
CA SER A 209 -19.02 -16.04 -12.63
C SER A 209 -17.50 -16.04 -12.42
N GLY A 210 -16.74 -15.53 -13.39
CA GLY A 210 -15.28 -15.53 -13.39
C GLY A 210 -14.67 -16.87 -13.82
N THR A 211 -15.42 -17.71 -14.53
CA THR A 211 -14.97 -19.05 -14.94
C THR A 211 -13.72 -18.96 -15.79
N GLY A 212 -12.71 -19.78 -15.47
CA GLY A 212 -11.44 -19.81 -16.21
C GLY A 212 -10.52 -18.62 -15.94
N ILE A 213 -10.88 -17.73 -15.01
CA ILE A 213 -10.04 -16.62 -14.56
C ILE A 213 -9.43 -16.97 -13.20
N THR A 214 -8.16 -16.59 -13.01
CA THR A 214 -7.45 -16.70 -11.73
C THR A 214 -7.33 -15.33 -11.08
N ILE A 215 -7.76 -15.22 -9.83
CA ILE A 215 -7.56 -14.06 -8.98
C ILE A 215 -6.41 -14.38 -8.03
N ALA A 216 -5.25 -13.74 -8.22
CA ALA A 216 -4.15 -13.83 -7.29
C ALA A 216 -4.38 -12.84 -6.13
N VAL A 217 -4.44 -13.38 -4.92
CA VAL A 217 -4.62 -12.61 -3.68
C VAL A 217 -3.26 -12.46 -3.03
N LEU A 218 -2.63 -11.30 -3.23
CA LEU A 218 -1.33 -10.96 -2.64
C LEU A 218 -1.56 -10.30 -1.30
N ASP A 219 -1.46 -11.07 -0.22
CA ASP A 219 -1.98 -10.66 1.09
C ASP A 219 -1.28 -11.37 2.28
N THR A 220 -1.90 -11.42 3.45
CA THR A 220 -1.44 -12.11 4.68
C THR A 220 -1.55 -13.63 4.63
N GLY A 221 -2.08 -14.17 3.53
CA GLY A 221 -2.34 -15.59 3.34
C GLY A 221 -3.82 -15.85 3.10
N VAL A 222 -4.14 -17.12 2.82
CA VAL A 222 -5.51 -17.58 2.65
C VAL A 222 -5.62 -18.92 3.37
N THR A 223 -6.41 -18.94 4.43
CA THR A 223 -6.74 -20.18 5.13
C THR A 223 -7.87 -20.88 4.36
N ALA A 224 -7.61 -22.11 3.89
CA ALA A 224 -8.63 -22.94 3.27
C ALA A 224 -9.83 -23.07 4.22
N THR A 225 -11.00 -22.68 3.74
CA THR A 225 -12.18 -22.43 4.57
C THR A 225 -12.81 -23.67 5.18
N SER A 226 -12.36 -24.87 4.81
CA SER A 226 -12.67 -26.12 5.52
C SER A 226 -12.09 -26.16 6.95
N VAL A 227 -11.21 -25.23 7.32
CA VAL A 227 -10.55 -25.17 8.65
C VAL A 227 -11.10 -24.06 9.56
N VAL A 228 -11.89 -23.11 9.03
CA VAL A 228 -12.52 -22.05 9.84
C VAL A 228 -13.87 -22.55 10.36
N GLY A 229 -13.82 -23.53 11.26
CA GLY A 229 -15.02 -24.25 11.72
C GLY A 229 -14.83 -25.23 12.87
N ALA A 230 -13.70 -25.23 13.59
CA ALA A 230 -13.49 -26.14 14.73
C ALA A 230 -14.31 -25.79 16.00
N ARG A 231 -15.41 -25.05 15.85
CA ARG A 231 -16.46 -24.90 16.87
C ARG A 231 -17.81 -25.31 16.28
N PRO A 232 -18.59 -26.18 16.96
CA PRO A 232 -19.96 -26.47 16.55
C PRO A 232 -20.77 -25.16 16.45
N GLY A 233 -21.27 -24.83 15.26
CA GLY A 233 -22.07 -23.63 14.99
C GLY A 233 -21.37 -22.50 14.22
N ALA A 234 -20.08 -22.61 13.89
CA ALA A 234 -19.41 -21.65 13.00
C ALA A 234 -19.85 -21.88 11.54
N VAL A 235 -20.71 -21.00 11.02
CA VAL A 235 -21.11 -21.01 9.61
C VAL A 235 -19.87 -20.74 8.75
N VAL A 236 -19.46 -21.75 7.98
CA VAL A 236 -18.46 -21.64 6.90
C VAL A 236 -19.09 -20.85 5.75
N ALA A 237 -19.10 -19.52 5.90
CA ALA A 237 -19.51 -18.62 4.84
C ALA A 237 -18.25 -18.22 4.06
N GLY A 238 -17.79 -19.08 3.14
CA GLY A 238 -16.62 -18.75 2.33
C GLY A 238 -15.95 -19.86 1.53
N ASP A 239 -16.61 -20.98 1.22
CA ASP A 239 -15.97 -22.07 0.45
C ASP A 239 -15.28 -21.57 -0.82
N LEU A 240 -13.95 -21.57 -0.79
CA LEU A 240 -13.10 -21.30 -1.95
C LEU A 240 -13.04 -22.58 -2.77
N VAL A 241 -13.99 -22.73 -3.71
CA VAL A 241 -14.18 -23.95 -4.51
C VAL A 241 -12.95 -24.28 -5.35
N ASN A 242 -12.29 -23.24 -5.87
CA ASN A 242 -11.17 -23.36 -6.79
C ASN A 242 -9.88 -22.73 -6.18
N LEU A 243 -9.53 -23.15 -4.96
CA LEU A 243 -8.30 -22.71 -4.31
C LEU A 243 -7.07 -23.43 -4.89
N LEU A 244 -6.14 -22.68 -5.46
CA LEU A 244 -4.89 -23.20 -6.04
C LEU A 244 -3.79 -23.30 -4.98
N PRO A 245 -2.76 -24.14 -5.21
CA PRO A 245 -1.52 -24.09 -4.42
C PRO A 245 -0.87 -22.70 -4.52
N GLY A 246 -0.57 -22.12 -3.38
CA GLY A 246 0.05 -20.79 -3.27
C GLY A 246 1.51 -20.84 -2.86
N TYR A 247 2.10 -19.65 -2.67
CA TYR A 247 3.44 -19.51 -2.12
C TYR A 247 3.50 -18.42 -1.03
N ASN A 248 4.32 -18.66 -0.02
CA ASN A 248 4.57 -17.77 1.10
C ASN A 248 5.97 -17.18 0.99
N PHE A 249 6.03 -15.89 0.65
CA PHE A 249 7.26 -15.11 0.51
C PHE A 249 7.76 -14.50 1.83
N VAL A 250 7.00 -14.63 2.92
CA VAL A 250 7.43 -14.25 4.27
C VAL A 250 8.38 -15.32 4.82
N ASP A 251 7.98 -16.59 4.71
CA ASP A 251 8.74 -17.73 5.26
C ASP A 251 9.42 -18.59 4.18
N ASN A 252 9.29 -18.22 2.90
CA ASN A 252 9.84 -18.92 1.73
C ASN A 252 9.46 -20.40 1.66
N ASN A 253 8.16 -20.69 1.76
CA ASN A 253 7.62 -22.04 1.68
C ASN A 253 6.22 -22.04 1.01
N THR A 254 5.56 -23.20 0.95
CA THR A 254 4.22 -23.34 0.37
C THR A 254 3.08 -23.20 1.38
N THR A 255 3.38 -22.85 2.64
CA THR A 255 2.38 -22.68 3.70
C THR A 255 1.79 -21.28 3.61
N VAL A 256 0.64 -21.18 2.97
CA VAL A 256 -0.06 -19.91 2.71
C VAL A 256 -1.18 -19.60 3.71
N THR A 257 -1.22 -20.30 4.84
CA THR A 257 -2.20 -20.05 5.91
C THR A 257 -2.19 -18.59 6.34
N ASP A 258 -3.37 -18.03 6.53
CA ASP A 258 -3.53 -16.67 7.04
C ASP A 258 -3.34 -16.67 8.56
N ASP A 259 -2.17 -16.19 8.98
CA ASP A 259 -1.75 -16.09 10.38
C ASP A 259 -1.92 -14.66 10.93
N PHE A 260 -2.46 -13.73 10.13
CA PHE A 260 -2.90 -12.43 10.59
C PHE A 260 -4.32 -12.54 11.13
N VAL A 261 -4.40 -12.99 12.39
CA VAL A 261 -5.66 -13.36 13.04
C VAL A 261 -5.94 -12.50 14.26
N ASN A 262 -7.21 -12.39 14.61
CA ASN A 262 -7.60 -11.84 15.90
C ASN A 262 -7.09 -12.76 17.02
N PRO A 263 -6.29 -12.26 17.98
CA PRO A 263 -5.67 -13.10 19.00
C PRO A 263 -6.67 -13.88 19.85
N SER A 264 -7.86 -13.31 20.08
CA SER A 264 -8.88 -13.87 20.99
C SER A 264 -9.67 -15.02 20.40
N ASN A 265 -9.90 -15.01 19.08
CA ASN A 265 -10.77 -16.00 18.43
C ASN A 265 -10.13 -16.69 17.21
N GLN A 266 -8.89 -16.34 16.87
CA GLN A 266 -8.10 -16.92 15.77
C GLN A 266 -8.76 -16.75 14.39
N ILE A 267 -9.63 -15.75 14.25
CA ILE A 267 -10.30 -15.46 12.99
C ILE A 267 -9.39 -14.60 12.13
N PRO A 268 -9.17 -14.99 10.86
CA PRO A 268 -8.41 -14.19 9.91
C PRO A 268 -8.95 -12.77 9.75
N LEU A 269 -8.06 -11.77 9.79
CA LEU A 269 -8.44 -10.36 9.74
C LEU A 269 -8.39 -9.77 8.32
N HIS A 270 -7.70 -10.40 7.36
CA HIS A 270 -7.44 -9.77 6.07
C HIS A 270 -7.40 -10.75 4.88
N GLY A 271 -6.31 -11.45 4.59
CA GLY A 271 -6.16 -12.18 3.31
C GLY A 271 -7.24 -13.24 3.02
N THR A 272 -7.70 -13.97 4.04
CA THR A 272 -8.81 -14.94 3.90
C THR A 272 -10.15 -14.27 3.57
N PRO A 273 -10.66 -13.29 4.33
CA PRO A 273 -11.89 -12.59 3.96
C PRO A 273 -11.78 -11.87 2.60
N ILE A 274 -10.61 -11.36 2.22
CA ILE A 274 -10.35 -10.80 0.88
C ILE A 274 -10.59 -11.86 -0.22
N ALA A 275 -10.00 -13.06 -0.08
CA ALA A 275 -10.21 -14.16 -1.02
C ALA A 275 -11.68 -14.58 -1.10
N VAL A 276 -12.37 -14.63 0.03
CA VAL A 276 -13.80 -14.98 0.11
C VAL A 276 -14.67 -13.97 -0.64
N LEU A 277 -14.43 -12.67 -0.46
CA LEU A 277 -15.19 -11.62 -1.16
C LEU A 277 -14.93 -11.61 -2.67
N ALA A 278 -13.71 -11.98 -3.09
CA ALA A 278 -13.38 -12.07 -4.50
C ALA A 278 -14.08 -13.25 -5.18
N ALA A 279 -13.99 -14.45 -4.60
CA ALA A 279 -14.34 -15.70 -5.30
C ALA A 279 -14.96 -16.82 -4.43
N GLY A 280 -15.38 -16.55 -3.19
CA GLY A 280 -16.11 -17.53 -2.39
C GLY A 280 -17.40 -18.00 -3.06
N ALA A 281 -17.76 -19.28 -2.91
CA ALA A 281 -18.89 -19.91 -3.59
C ALA A 281 -20.21 -19.13 -3.44
N LYS A 282 -20.45 -18.61 -2.24
CA LYS A 282 -21.68 -17.88 -1.88
C LYS A 282 -21.47 -16.38 -1.76
N LEU A 283 -20.36 -15.98 -1.15
CA LEU A 283 -20.06 -14.58 -0.79
C LEU A 283 -19.18 -13.87 -1.82
N GLY A 284 -18.56 -14.61 -2.73
CA GLY A 284 -17.68 -14.06 -3.73
C GLY A 284 -18.44 -13.41 -4.87
N VAL A 285 -17.89 -12.32 -5.40
CA VAL A 285 -18.35 -11.75 -6.67
C VAL A 285 -18.15 -12.79 -7.78
N ALA A 286 -16.92 -13.21 -8.06
CA ALA A 286 -16.57 -14.20 -9.07
C ALA A 286 -16.51 -15.63 -8.50
N SER A 287 -17.65 -16.18 -8.12
CA SER A 287 -17.75 -17.46 -7.39
C SER A 287 -17.22 -18.71 -8.12
N GLN A 288 -16.85 -18.61 -9.40
CA GLN A 288 -16.22 -19.69 -10.17
C GLN A 288 -14.78 -19.37 -10.60
N ALA A 289 -14.23 -18.22 -10.21
CA ALA A 289 -12.82 -17.92 -10.41
C ALA A 289 -11.94 -18.81 -9.53
N SER A 290 -10.74 -19.11 -10.01
CA SER A 290 -9.70 -19.73 -9.20
C SER A 290 -9.03 -18.69 -8.31
N VAL A 291 -8.69 -19.05 -7.07
CA VAL A 291 -7.92 -18.19 -6.17
C VAL A 291 -6.50 -18.71 -6.09
N LEU A 292 -5.52 -17.85 -6.39
CA LEU A 292 -4.09 -18.12 -6.16
C LEU A 292 -3.65 -17.36 -4.90
N PRO A 293 -3.42 -18.04 -3.76
CA PRO A 293 -2.91 -17.41 -2.55
C PRO A 293 -1.44 -17.04 -2.72
N VAL A 294 -1.09 -15.79 -2.43
CA VAL A 294 0.29 -15.33 -2.49
C VAL A 294 0.58 -14.55 -1.21
N LYS A 295 1.15 -15.22 -0.21
CA LYS A 295 1.40 -14.60 1.10
C LYS A 295 2.64 -13.71 1.00
N VAL A 296 2.40 -12.39 1.02
CA VAL A 296 3.42 -11.34 0.94
C VAL A 296 3.47 -10.47 2.20
N CYS A 297 2.47 -10.61 3.06
CA CYS A 297 2.35 -9.91 4.33
C CYS A 297 2.53 -10.86 5.51
N ASP A 298 3.22 -10.40 6.56
CA ASP A 298 3.47 -11.19 7.77
C ASP A 298 2.23 -11.28 8.69
N LYS A 299 2.38 -11.99 9.81
CA LYS A 299 1.36 -12.14 10.85
C LYS A 299 0.91 -10.84 11.53
N ASN A 300 1.53 -9.71 11.23
CA ASN A 300 1.18 -8.39 11.75
C ASN A 300 0.57 -7.50 10.65
N GLY A 301 0.31 -8.04 9.46
CA GLY A 301 -0.20 -7.27 8.32
C GLY A 301 0.86 -6.40 7.63
N LEU A 302 2.15 -6.61 7.90
CA LEU A 302 3.22 -5.84 7.25
C LEU A 302 3.64 -6.51 5.95
N CYS A 303 3.59 -5.75 4.85
CA CYS A 303 3.85 -6.24 3.51
C CYS A 303 5.13 -5.58 2.97
N LEU A 304 6.24 -6.31 2.95
CA LEU A 304 7.47 -5.78 2.36
C LEU A 304 7.26 -5.62 0.85
N ALA A 305 7.60 -4.45 0.29
CA ALA A 305 7.47 -4.22 -1.16
C ALA A 305 8.25 -5.26 -1.98
N SER A 306 9.37 -5.75 -1.46
CA SER A 306 10.14 -6.86 -2.06
C SER A 306 9.35 -8.17 -2.14
N ASN A 307 8.54 -8.49 -1.13
CA ASN A 307 7.66 -9.66 -1.15
C ASN A 307 6.47 -9.44 -2.10
N VAL A 308 5.92 -8.22 -2.16
CA VAL A 308 4.89 -7.87 -3.15
C VAL A 308 5.43 -8.04 -4.57
N VAL A 309 6.63 -7.52 -4.86
CA VAL A 309 7.34 -7.69 -6.14
C VAL A 309 7.49 -9.17 -6.50
N LYS A 310 8.01 -10.00 -5.59
CA LYS A 310 8.12 -11.45 -5.79
C LYS A 310 6.75 -12.10 -6.03
N GLY A 311 5.74 -11.68 -5.27
CA GLY A 311 4.38 -12.19 -5.37
C GLY A 311 3.74 -11.90 -6.72
N VAL A 312 3.95 -10.71 -7.29
CA VAL A 312 3.47 -10.38 -8.63
C VAL A 312 4.18 -11.24 -9.67
N CYS A 313 5.51 -11.38 -9.57
CA CYS A 313 6.28 -12.24 -10.47
C CYS A 313 5.85 -13.71 -10.41
N TYR A 314 5.63 -14.24 -9.21
CA TYR A 314 5.09 -15.57 -9.01
C TYR A 314 3.71 -15.73 -9.65
N SER A 315 2.82 -14.77 -9.44
CA SER A 315 1.47 -14.81 -10.02
C SER A 315 1.52 -14.86 -11.56
N LEU A 316 2.43 -14.10 -12.17
CA LEU A 316 2.66 -14.09 -13.62
C LEU A 316 3.25 -15.41 -14.15
N SER A 317 4.03 -16.13 -13.34
CA SER A 317 4.61 -17.43 -13.73
C SER A 317 3.62 -18.58 -13.54
N GLN A 318 2.72 -18.48 -12.56
CA GLN A 318 1.69 -19.49 -12.31
C GLN A 318 0.54 -19.48 -13.32
N VAL A 319 0.33 -18.36 -14.02
CA VAL A 319 -0.75 -18.21 -15.02
C VAL A 319 -0.14 -17.93 -16.40
N PRO A 320 0.12 -18.97 -17.21
CA PRO A 320 0.77 -18.82 -18.52
C PRO A 320 0.03 -17.87 -19.47
N ASP A 321 -1.29 -17.96 -19.50
CA ASP A 321 -2.15 -17.01 -20.18
C ASP A 321 -2.47 -15.84 -19.24
N ARG A 322 -1.56 -14.86 -19.20
CA ARG A 322 -1.62 -13.70 -18.30
C ARG A 322 -2.86 -12.82 -18.48
N SER A 323 -3.59 -12.97 -19.58
CA SER A 323 -4.88 -12.32 -19.78
C SER A 323 -5.97 -12.85 -18.84
N LYS A 324 -5.79 -14.08 -18.33
CA LYS A 324 -6.68 -14.74 -17.35
C LYS A 324 -6.26 -14.50 -15.90
N LEU A 325 -5.33 -13.58 -15.66
CA LEU A 325 -4.89 -13.19 -14.33
C LEU A 325 -5.50 -11.85 -13.91
N VAL A 326 -6.05 -11.82 -12.70
CA VAL A 326 -6.41 -10.60 -11.97
C VAL A 326 -5.58 -10.55 -10.69
N LEU A 327 -4.87 -9.45 -10.45
CA LEU A 327 -4.17 -9.21 -9.19
C LEU A 327 -5.08 -8.44 -8.24
N ASN A 328 -5.27 -8.96 -7.02
CA ASN A 328 -5.88 -8.22 -5.92
C ASN A 328 -4.78 -7.73 -4.97
N LEU A 329 -4.59 -6.42 -4.90
CA LEU A 329 -3.61 -5.74 -4.04
C LEU A 329 -4.36 -4.92 -2.98
N SER A 330 -4.91 -5.60 -1.98
CA SER A 330 -5.56 -4.97 -0.81
C SER A 330 -4.53 -4.45 0.21
N LEU A 331 -3.50 -3.77 -0.30
CA LEU A 331 -2.36 -3.28 0.47
C LEU A 331 -1.85 -1.99 -0.13
N GLY A 332 -1.05 -1.25 0.63
CA GLY A 332 -0.30 -0.14 0.05
C GLY A 332 0.35 0.76 1.08
N GLY A 333 0.78 1.93 0.60
CA GLY A 333 1.46 2.95 1.38
C GLY A 333 1.79 4.19 0.54
N ASP A 334 2.42 5.17 1.17
CA ASP A 334 2.44 6.53 0.65
C ASP A 334 3.63 6.81 -0.29
N THR A 335 4.51 5.81 -0.46
CA THR A 335 5.75 5.94 -1.25
C THR A 335 5.70 5.03 -2.49
N PRO A 336 5.99 5.56 -3.69
CA PRO A 336 6.09 4.74 -4.90
C PRO A 336 7.36 3.86 -4.86
N VAL A 337 7.29 2.75 -5.59
CA VAL A 337 8.31 1.72 -5.75
C VAL A 337 8.42 1.43 -7.24
N ASP A 338 9.42 2.03 -7.88
CA ASP A 338 9.60 1.97 -9.34
C ASP A 338 9.64 0.54 -9.90
N VAL A 339 10.27 -0.39 -9.16
CA VAL A 339 10.31 -1.80 -9.59
C VAL A 339 8.94 -2.46 -9.58
N LEU A 340 8.09 -2.11 -8.60
CA LEU A 340 6.72 -2.61 -8.56
C LEU A 340 5.89 -1.97 -9.67
N GLU A 341 6.04 -0.67 -9.93
CA GLU A 341 5.40 -0.01 -11.07
C GLU A 341 5.79 -0.67 -12.40
N ALA A 342 7.08 -0.93 -12.61
CA ALA A 342 7.58 -1.58 -13.82
C ALA A 342 7.01 -3.01 -13.99
N ILE A 343 6.95 -3.81 -12.92
CA ILE A 343 6.41 -5.16 -12.97
C ILE A 343 4.89 -5.15 -13.20
N LEU A 344 4.15 -4.24 -12.55
CA LEU A 344 2.71 -4.08 -12.78
C LEU A 344 2.41 -3.57 -14.19
N SER A 345 3.24 -2.65 -14.71
CA SER A 345 3.15 -2.18 -16.09
C SER A 345 3.39 -3.34 -17.08
N TYR A 346 4.40 -4.17 -16.82
CA TYR A 346 4.64 -5.38 -17.60
C TYR A 346 3.46 -6.37 -17.52
N ALA A 347 2.94 -6.64 -16.32
CA ALA A 347 1.76 -7.50 -16.12
C ALA A 347 0.58 -7.01 -16.97
N SER A 348 0.26 -5.72 -16.86
CA SER A 348 -0.79 -5.07 -17.64
C SER A 348 -0.55 -5.20 -19.15
N SER A 349 0.68 -4.96 -19.63
CA SER A 349 1.00 -5.11 -21.07
C SER A 349 0.77 -6.53 -21.61
N LYS A 350 0.71 -7.53 -20.73
CA LYS A 350 0.47 -8.94 -21.04
C LYS A 350 -0.98 -9.38 -20.79
N GLY A 351 -1.88 -8.44 -20.52
CA GLY A 351 -3.32 -8.67 -20.38
C GLY A 351 -3.83 -8.80 -18.95
N THR A 352 -2.95 -8.77 -17.95
CA THR A 352 -3.32 -8.88 -16.53
C THR A 352 -4.10 -7.64 -16.08
N LEU A 353 -5.19 -7.86 -15.34
CA LEU A 353 -5.97 -6.80 -14.70
C LEU A 353 -5.54 -6.65 -13.25
N ILE A 354 -5.64 -5.44 -12.69
CA ILE A 354 -5.17 -5.14 -11.34
C ILE A 354 -6.25 -4.38 -10.59
N ALA A 355 -6.63 -4.86 -9.40
CA ALA A 355 -7.43 -4.11 -8.43
C ALA A 355 -6.53 -3.74 -7.26
N ALA A 356 -6.49 -2.45 -6.88
CA ALA A 356 -5.66 -1.97 -5.79
C ALA A 356 -6.46 -1.04 -4.86
N ALA A 357 -6.26 -1.19 -3.55
CA ALA A 357 -6.96 -0.41 -2.54
C ALA A 357 -6.61 1.08 -2.61
N GLY A 358 -7.61 1.95 -2.54
CA GLY A 358 -7.45 3.41 -2.67
C GLY A 358 -6.82 4.09 -1.45
N GLY A 359 -6.68 3.38 -0.33
CA GLY A 359 -6.15 3.88 0.93
C GLY A 359 -7.25 4.27 1.93
N ASN A 360 -6.89 4.25 3.21
CA ASN A 360 -7.80 4.53 4.34
C ASN A 360 -7.38 5.82 5.09
N GLN A 361 -6.78 6.78 4.39
CA GLN A 361 -6.29 8.06 4.92
C GLN A 361 -7.32 9.18 4.70
N GLY A 362 -8.59 8.81 4.57
CA GLY A 362 -9.72 9.74 4.50
C GLY A 362 -9.87 10.51 5.81
N PRO A 363 -10.35 11.77 5.76
CA PRO A 363 -10.47 12.58 6.95
C PRO A 363 -11.57 12.07 7.89
N ASP A 364 -11.20 11.81 9.14
CA ASP A 364 -12.15 11.75 10.26
C ASP A 364 -12.46 13.18 10.71
N GLY A 365 -13.41 13.83 10.04
CA GLY A 365 -13.96 15.14 10.44
C GLY A 365 -13.07 16.38 10.25
N THR A 366 -11.83 16.26 9.77
CA THR A 366 -10.97 17.42 9.43
C THR A 366 -10.48 17.29 8.00
N VAL A 367 -10.92 18.21 7.13
CA VAL A 367 -10.52 18.25 5.71
C VAL A 367 -9.00 18.46 5.63
N ALA A 368 -8.22 17.38 5.69
CA ALA A 368 -6.78 17.47 5.43
C ALA A 368 -6.64 17.77 3.93
N PRO A 369 -6.08 18.92 3.55
CA PRO A 369 -6.08 19.34 2.15
C PRO A 369 -5.23 18.42 1.23
N LEU A 370 -4.45 17.48 1.79
CA LEU A 370 -3.48 16.65 1.07
C LEU A 370 -3.40 15.23 1.67
N THR A 371 -4.44 14.39 1.52
CA THR A 371 -4.28 12.94 1.71
C THR A 371 -3.18 12.43 0.76
N PRO A 372 -2.14 11.72 1.25
CA PRO A 372 -1.07 11.25 0.39
C PRO A 372 -1.60 10.26 -0.67
N LYS A 373 -0.92 10.20 -1.81
CA LYS A 373 -1.20 9.18 -2.83
C LYS A 373 -0.90 7.80 -2.26
N HIS A 374 -1.79 6.85 -2.51
CA HIS A 374 -1.64 5.48 -2.03
C HIS A 374 -1.15 4.55 -3.14
N TYR A 375 0.05 4.01 -3.02
CA TYR A 375 0.65 3.07 -3.98
C TYR A 375 0.46 1.63 -3.51
N PRO A 376 0.15 0.68 -4.41
CA PRO A 376 0.24 0.78 -5.86
C PRO A 376 -0.97 1.42 -6.57
N ALA A 377 -2.07 1.72 -5.87
CA ALA A 377 -3.29 2.24 -6.50
C ALA A 377 -3.10 3.56 -7.27
N ALA A 378 -2.15 4.39 -6.86
CA ALA A 378 -1.87 5.68 -7.47
C ALA A 378 -1.03 5.58 -8.77
N TYR A 379 -0.50 4.41 -9.13
CA TYR A 379 0.16 4.23 -10.43
C TYR A 379 -0.84 4.37 -11.58
N LYS A 380 -0.46 5.11 -12.61
CA LYS A 380 -1.29 5.35 -13.79
C LYS A 380 -1.01 4.27 -14.83
N LEU A 381 -1.49 3.05 -14.57
CA LEU A 381 -1.28 1.90 -15.43
C LEU A 381 -2.60 1.48 -16.12
N PRO A 382 -2.56 1.11 -17.41
CA PRO A 382 -3.72 0.53 -18.08
C PRO A 382 -4.23 -0.70 -17.32
N GLY A 383 -5.54 -0.84 -17.13
CA GLY A 383 -6.10 -2.02 -16.47
C GLY A 383 -5.91 -2.08 -14.94
N LEU A 384 -5.26 -1.08 -14.34
CA LEU A 384 -5.22 -0.91 -12.88
C LEU A 384 -6.43 -0.09 -12.43
N VAL A 385 -7.26 -0.69 -11.59
CA VAL A 385 -8.44 -0.06 -10.99
C VAL A 385 -8.15 0.25 -9.53
N ALA A 386 -8.00 1.54 -9.22
CA ALA A 386 -7.90 2.04 -7.84
C ALA A 386 -9.29 2.15 -7.21
N VAL A 387 -9.45 1.55 -6.03
CA VAL A 387 -10.78 1.30 -5.44
C VAL A 387 -11.02 2.12 -4.17
N ALA A 388 -12.02 3.00 -4.21
CA ALA A 388 -12.54 3.69 -3.03
C ALA A 388 -13.57 2.83 -2.26
N ALA A 389 -13.76 3.13 -0.98
CA ALA A 389 -14.72 2.43 -0.13
C ALA A 389 -15.98 3.28 0.11
N LEU A 390 -17.14 2.63 -0.01
CA LEU A 390 -18.43 3.23 0.31
C LEU A 390 -19.00 2.65 1.61
N ALA A 391 -19.73 3.51 2.32
CA ALA A 391 -20.63 3.15 3.40
C ALA A 391 -22.07 3.34 2.95
N GLN A 392 -23.00 2.59 3.56
CA GLN A 392 -24.42 2.74 3.34
C GLN A 392 -25.08 3.32 4.60
N ASP A 393 -25.84 4.39 4.44
CA ASP A 393 -26.68 4.91 5.51
C ASP A 393 -27.85 3.93 5.74
N SER A 394 -27.94 3.34 6.94
CA SER A 394 -28.92 2.29 7.25
C SER A 394 -30.37 2.76 7.21
N ALA A 395 -30.62 4.06 7.43
CA ALA A 395 -31.97 4.63 7.41
C ALA A 395 -32.47 4.95 5.99
N SER A 396 -31.61 5.49 5.13
CA SER A 396 -31.97 5.94 3.78
C SER A 396 -31.54 4.98 2.67
N GLY A 397 -30.69 4.00 2.96
CA GLY A 397 -30.10 3.08 1.98
C GLY A 397 -29.13 3.75 1.01
N ARG A 398 -28.78 5.02 1.23
CA ARG A 398 -27.93 5.81 0.33
C ARG A 398 -26.46 5.47 0.54
N TRP A 399 -25.73 5.37 -0.57
CA TRP A 399 -24.28 5.17 -0.57
C TRP A 399 -23.54 6.50 -0.51
N SER A 400 -22.51 6.56 0.32
CA SER A 400 -21.57 7.68 0.44
C SER A 400 -20.14 7.18 0.64
N PRO A 401 -19.10 8.00 0.40
CA PRO A 401 -17.74 7.61 0.71
C PRO A 401 -17.61 7.31 2.21
N ALA A 402 -17.09 6.12 2.55
CA ALA A 402 -16.84 5.76 3.94
C ALA A 402 -15.88 6.78 4.58
N SER A 403 -16.04 7.06 5.88
CA SER A 403 -15.26 8.12 6.57
C SER A 403 -13.75 7.95 6.36
N PHE A 404 -13.25 6.73 6.51
CA PHE A 404 -11.86 6.36 6.32
C PHE A 404 -11.37 6.37 4.86
N SER A 405 -12.24 6.33 3.85
CA SER A 405 -11.79 6.22 2.45
C SER A 405 -10.98 7.45 2.05
N SER A 406 -9.76 7.24 1.56
CA SER A 406 -8.87 8.31 1.09
C SER A 406 -9.59 9.19 0.07
N ARG A 407 -9.49 10.52 0.27
CA ARG A 407 -10.10 11.54 -0.60
C ARG A 407 -9.36 12.87 -0.52
N GLY A 408 -9.60 13.78 -1.47
CA GLY A 408 -8.99 15.12 -1.51
C GLY A 408 -8.23 15.40 -2.80
N ALA A 409 -7.53 16.54 -2.88
CA ALA A 409 -6.91 17.01 -4.13
C ALA A 409 -5.90 16.01 -4.74
N ASN A 410 -5.15 15.28 -3.89
CA ASN A 410 -4.13 14.32 -4.31
C ASN A 410 -4.68 12.90 -4.62
N THR A 411 -6.00 12.70 -4.57
CA THR A 411 -6.66 11.40 -4.79
C THR A 411 -7.30 11.26 -6.17
N ASP A 412 -6.79 12.01 -7.15
CA ASP A 412 -7.13 11.96 -8.58
C ASP A 412 -6.85 10.61 -9.27
N TYR A 413 -6.42 9.60 -8.51
CA TYR A 413 -6.12 8.25 -8.98
C TYR A 413 -7.29 7.27 -8.80
N LEU A 414 -8.28 7.60 -7.97
CA LEU A 414 -9.44 6.72 -7.75
C LEU A 414 -10.19 6.45 -9.06
N SER A 415 -10.42 5.18 -9.35
CA SER A 415 -11.06 4.75 -10.60
C SER A 415 -12.54 4.50 -10.42
N ILE A 416 -12.92 3.84 -9.31
CA ILE A 416 -14.28 3.44 -8.98
C ILE A 416 -14.41 3.29 -7.45
N ALA A 417 -15.63 3.19 -6.96
CA ALA A 417 -15.93 2.88 -5.58
C ALA A 417 -16.75 1.59 -5.47
N ALA A 418 -16.57 0.85 -4.37
CA ALA A 418 -17.38 -0.33 -4.07
C ALA A 418 -17.73 -0.35 -2.58
N PRO A 419 -18.75 -1.15 -2.15
CA PRO A 419 -19.04 -1.34 -0.75
C PRO A 419 -17.78 -1.77 0.01
N GLY A 420 -17.43 -1.03 1.07
CA GLY A 420 -16.21 -1.28 1.83
C GLY A 420 -16.36 -1.03 3.32
N GLN A 421 -17.54 -0.65 3.81
CA GLN A 421 -17.87 -0.57 5.23
C GLN A 421 -18.97 -1.59 5.54
N ASP A 422 -18.96 -2.14 6.75
CA ASP A 422 -20.01 -3.02 7.25
C ASP A 422 -20.19 -4.31 6.42
N ILE A 423 -19.08 -4.85 5.91
CA ILE A 423 -19.06 -6.05 5.07
C ILE A 423 -19.10 -7.31 5.95
N ALA A 424 -20.24 -7.99 5.97
CA ALA A 424 -20.42 -9.19 6.78
C ALA A 424 -19.95 -10.48 6.08
N ILE A 425 -19.17 -11.27 6.80
CA ILE A 425 -18.77 -12.63 6.45
C ILE A 425 -19.03 -13.52 7.67
N GLY A 426 -20.10 -14.31 7.61
CA GLY A 426 -20.60 -15.04 8.77
C GLY A 426 -21.05 -14.07 9.86
N GLN A 427 -20.47 -14.18 11.05
CA GLN A 427 -20.77 -13.33 12.20
C GLN A 427 -19.78 -12.16 12.38
N TYR A 428 -18.86 -11.98 11.44
CA TYR A 428 -17.80 -10.97 11.51
C TYR A 428 -18.03 -9.89 10.46
N THR A 429 -17.74 -8.67 10.84
CA THR A 429 -17.90 -7.49 9.99
C THR A 429 -16.53 -6.86 9.72
N TYR A 430 -16.29 -6.51 8.47
CA TYR A 430 -15.04 -5.97 7.98
C TYR A 430 -15.24 -4.61 7.31
N GLN A 431 -14.25 -3.72 7.43
CA GLN A 431 -14.26 -2.43 6.74
C GLN A 431 -12.87 -1.98 6.28
N GLY A 432 -12.83 -1.24 5.18
CA GLY A 432 -11.62 -0.72 4.54
C GLY A 432 -11.74 -0.70 3.02
N THR A 433 -10.93 0.14 2.37
CA THR A 433 -10.72 0.04 0.91
C THR A 433 -10.16 -1.32 0.51
N SER A 434 -9.43 -1.98 1.42
CA SER A 434 -9.04 -3.38 1.32
C SER A 434 -10.21 -4.31 1.02
N PHE A 435 -11.39 -4.12 1.63
CA PHE A 435 -12.56 -5.00 1.46
C PHE A 435 -13.46 -4.60 0.28
N ALA A 436 -13.37 -3.35 -0.19
CA ALA A 436 -13.96 -2.92 -1.45
C ALA A 436 -13.20 -3.49 -2.67
N THR A 437 -11.87 -3.60 -2.55
CA THR A 437 -10.96 -4.07 -3.62
C THR A 437 -11.28 -5.47 -4.16
N PRO A 438 -11.53 -6.51 -3.35
CA PRO A 438 -11.85 -7.85 -3.86
C PRO A 438 -13.19 -7.91 -4.60
N LEU A 439 -14.15 -7.03 -4.28
CA LEU A 439 -15.39 -6.93 -5.05
C LEU A 439 -15.10 -6.47 -6.49
N VAL A 440 -14.21 -5.50 -6.64
CA VAL A 440 -13.72 -5.04 -7.95
C VAL A 440 -12.85 -6.10 -8.62
N ALA A 441 -11.99 -6.83 -7.90
CA ALA A 441 -11.20 -7.93 -8.46
C ALA A 441 -12.10 -9.03 -9.05
N GLY A 442 -13.15 -9.42 -8.34
CA GLY A 442 -14.15 -10.36 -8.86
C GLY A 442 -14.94 -9.80 -10.04
N ALA A 443 -15.30 -8.52 -10.02
CA ALA A 443 -15.92 -7.86 -11.18
C ALA A 443 -14.99 -7.89 -12.41
N LEU A 444 -13.71 -7.57 -12.25
CA LEU A 444 -12.70 -7.63 -13.30
C LEU A 444 -12.58 -9.04 -13.90
N ALA A 445 -12.68 -10.08 -13.06
CA ALA A 445 -12.71 -11.46 -13.53
C ALA A 445 -13.94 -11.75 -14.41
N MET A 446 -15.15 -11.30 -14.02
CA MET A 446 -16.35 -11.43 -14.87
C MET A 446 -16.24 -10.64 -16.18
N TRP A 447 -15.67 -9.44 -16.13
CA TRP A 447 -15.47 -8.61 -17.33
C TRP A 447 -14.50 -9.27 -18.30
N ARG A 448 -13.41 -9.86 -17.79
CA ARG A 448 -12.45 -10.62 -18.61
C ARG A 448 -13.07 -11.89 -19.19
N GLU A 449 -13.84 -12.65 -18.41
CA GLU A 449 -14.58 -13.83 -18.89
C GLU A 449 -15.52 -13.47 -20.05
N ALA A 450 -16.24 -12.35 -19.95
CA ALA A 450 -17.14 -11.89 -20.99
C ALA A 450 -16.42 -11.29 -22.20
N ASN A 451 -15.21 -10.76 -22.02
CA ASN A 451 -14.47 -10.00 -23.02
C ASN A 451 -13.00 -10.46 -23.12
N PRO A 452 -12.74 -11.72 -23.52
CA PRO A 452 -11.40 -12.31 -23.44
C PRO A 452 -10.36 -11.58 -24.31
N SER A 453 -10.77 -10.97 -25.42
CA SER A 453 -9.89 -10.29 -26.36
C SER A 453 -9.63 -8.81 -26.07
N LEU A 454 -10.35 -8.19 -25.13
CA LEU A 454 -10.20 -6.75 -24.87
C LEU A 454 -8.88 -6.45 -24.16
N SER A 455 -8.33 -5.26 -24.42
CA SER A 455 -7.16 -4.80 -23.67
C SER A 455 -7.55 -4.53 -22.21
N PRO A 456 -6.59 -4.58 -21.27
CA PRO A 456 -6.85 -4.16 -19.88
C PRO A 456 -7.41 -2.74 -19.75
N ALA A 457 -6.95 -1.82 -20.61
CA ALA A 457 -7.48 -0.45 -20.67
C ALA A 457 -8.97 -0.43 -21.06
N ASP A 458 -9.36 -1.21 -22.06
CA ASP A 458 -10.76 -1.27 -22.52
C ASP A 458 -11.69 -1.88 -21.46
N ILE A 459 -11.23 -2.91 -20.75
CA ILE A 459 -11.97 -3.50 -19.62
C ILE A 459 -12.13 -2.48 -18.50
N GLN A 460 -11.05 -1.79 -18.11
CA GLN A 460 -11.10 -0.72 -17.10
C GLN A 460 -12.10 0.37 -17.50
N ASN A 461 -12.07 0.81 -18.76
CA ASN A 461 -12.97 1.85 -19.26
C ASN A 461 -14.43 1.39 -19.27
N LYS A 462 -14.71 0.14 -19.68
CA LYS A 462 -16.06 -0.43 -19.64
C LYS A 462 -16.59 -0.59 -18.20
N LEU A 463 -15.75 -1.06 -17.28
CA LEU A 463 -16.09 -1.14 -15.86
C LEU A 463 -16.48 0.23 -15.30
N LYS A 464 -15.67 1.27 -15.60
CA LYS A 464 -15.95 2.65 -15.17
C LYS A 464 -17.23 3.20 -15.81
N ALA A 465 -17.45 2.95 -17.09
CA ALA A 465 -18.64 3.41 -17.80
C ALA A 465 -19.93 2.72 -17.32
N ALA A 466 -19.83 1.49 -16.80
CA ALA A 466 -20.95 0.76 -16.23
C ALA A 466 -21.30 1.19 -14.79
N ALA A 467 -20.41 1.91 -14.10
CA ALA A 467 -20.60 2.31 -12.72
C ALA A 467 -21.87 3.17 -12.54
N THR A 468 -22.55 3.00 -11.40
CA THR A 468 -23.66 3.87 -10.99
C THR A 468 -23.08 5.21 -10.51
N PRO A 469 -23.38 6.34 -11.16
CA PRO A 469 -22.90 7.64 -10.72
C PRO A 469 -23.40 7.98 -9.31
N LEU A 470 -22.54 8.58 -8.50
CA LEU A 470 -22.89 9.09 -7.18
C LEU A 470 -22.67 10.61 -7.13
N PRO A 471 -23.40 11.36 -6.28
CA PRO A 471 -23.29 12.82 -6.20
C PRO A 471 -22.04 13.28 -5.41
N PHE A 472 -20.88 12.66 -5.66
CA PHE A 472 -19.59 12.96 -5.04
C PHE A 472 -18.53 13.20 -6.11
N SER A 473 -17.42 13.85 -5.74
CA SER A 473 -16.35 14.12 -6.69
C SER A 473 -15.62 12.83 -7.12
N GLY A 474 -14.99 12.86 -8.30
CA GLY A 474 -14.16 11.73 -8.76
C GLY A 474 -12.98 11.42 -7.83
N ASN A 475 -12.52 12.42 -7.06
CA ASN A 475 -11.50 12.25 -6.03
C ASN A 475 -12.05 11.62 -4.74
N GLU A 476 -13.33 11.27 -4.69
CA GLU A 476 -13.93 10.55 -3.56
C GLU A 476 -14.41 9.16 -3.98
N VAL A 477 -14.94 9.04 -5.21
CA VAL A 477 -15.61 7.79 -5.66
C VAL A 477 -15.23 7.34 -7.07
N GLY A 478 -14.27 7.99 -7.72
CA GLY A 478 -13.94 7.73 -9.12
C GLY A 478 -15.16 7.88 -10.03
N ALA A 479 -15.47 6.85 -10.82
CA ALA A 479 -16.65 6.82 -11.69
C ALA A 479 -17.99 6.59 -10.94
N GLY A 480 -17.96 6.28 -9.64
CA GLY A 480 -19.16 5.95 -8.85
C GLY A 480 -19.14 4.52 -8.33
N LEU A 481 -20.30 4.01 -7.93
CA LEU A 481 -20.48 2.67 -7.37
C LEU A 481 -20.34 1.59 -8.46
N LEU A 482 -19.51 0.58 -8.21
CA LEU A 482 -19.41 -0.65 -9.00
C LEU A 482 -20.80 -1.23 -9.30
N ASN A 483 -21.07 -1.51 -10.57
CA ASN A 483 -22.38 -1.99 -11.00
C ASN A 483 -22.23 -3.08 -12.08
N LEU A 484 -22.81 -4.25 -11.78
CA LEU A 484 -22.83 -5.46 -12.60
C LEU A 484 -24.25 -5.86 -13.02
N SER A 485 -25.25 -5.00 -12.77
CA SER A 485 -26.67 -5.30 -12.97
C SER A 485 -27.01 -5.59 -14.44
N SER A 486 -26.39 -4.89 -15.39
CA SER A 486 -26.68 -5.00 -16.83
C SER A 486 -25.51 -5.50 -17.69
N GLN A 487 -24.28 -5.33 -17.21
CA GLN A 487 -23.03 -5.78 -17.85
C GLN A 487 -22.06 -6.27 -16.76
N PRO A 488 -21.03 -7.08 -17.06
CA PRO A 488 -20.73 -7.66 -18.37
C PRO A 488 -21.78 -8.67 -18.84
#